data_AF-A0A292ZI43-F1
#
_entry.id   AF-A0A292ZI43-F1
#
_cell.length_a   1.000
_cell.length_b   1.000
_cell.length_c   1.000
_cell.angle_alpha   90.00
_cell.angle_beta   90.00
_cell.angle_gamma   90.00
#
_symmetry.space_group_name_H-M   'P 1'
#
loop_
_entity.id
_entity.type
_entity.pdbx_description
1 polymer ?
#
loop_
_entity_poly.entity_id
_entity_poly.type
_entity_poly.pdbx_seq_one_letter_code
_entity_poly.pdbx_strand_id
1 'polypeptide(L)'
;MIVNDYGGAQSTLTPGTISHAQAVVDEIRAAGGEAEADGEMVGTGESARLIVEHALDAFGRVDILINNAGGSLIGDPDAFTDEEIEGVLRTNFIGPYMLLRRVWPLMRGQGFGRIVNVMSSAVLGAGHLGPYAAGKAGLLGLTHDAAFDGRPHNILVNGIFPTGASRLTETSHEDLARWYRTHFQPEKVSALIAYLSSEQLDFCGEVFNVGGGRVARLAIFDNDGLFDPAITPESIAANIDLIRDLSKPTMIPTLWAQTERYFVHIPWTGGKAGLF
;
A
#
# COMPACT_ATOMS: atom_id res chain seq x y z
N MET A 1 -18.18 10.74 5.83
CA MET A 1 -16.77 10.27 5.71
C MET A 1 -15.98 10.69 6.95
N ILE A 2 -15.14 9.81 7.50
CA ILE A 2 -14.15 10.24 8.50
C ILE A 2 -12.90 10.74 7.78
N VAL A 3 -12.46 11.96 8.10
CA VAL A 3 -11.17 12.51 7.67
C VAL A 3 -10.21 12.39 8.84
N ASN A 4 -9.35 11.37 8.81
CA ASN A 4 -8.32 11.17 9.83
C ASN A 4 -7.01 11.85 9.43
N ASP A 5 -6.60 12.86 10.20
CA ASP A 5 -5.28 13.48 10.13
C ASP A 5 -4.88 13.99 11.51
N TYR A 6 -3.94 13.27 12.13
CA TYR A 6 -3.40 13.61 13.45
C TYR A 6 -2.35 14.73 13.40
N GLY A 7 -2.10 15.32 12.21
CA GLY A 7 -1.27 16.50 11.98
C GLY A 7 0.21 16.29 12.27
N GLY A 8 0.66 15.04 12.37
CA GLY A 8 2.01 14.68 12.81
C GLY A 8 3.12 15.20 11.88
N ALA A 9 4.33 15.30 12.45
CA ALA A 9 5.52 15.62 11.67
C ALA A 9 5.88 14.49 10.69
N GLN A 10 6.78 14.78 9.74
CA GLN A 10 7.25 13.80 8.76
C GLN A 10 7.82 12.53 9.41
N SER A 11 8.44 12.64 10.59
CA SER A 11 8.97 11.51 11.36
C SER A 11 7.90 10.58 11.93
N THR A 12 6.63 11.00 11.92
CA THR A 12 5.47 10.27 12.45
C THR A 12 5.50 10.00 13.96
N LEU A 13 6.49 10.48 14.71
CA LEU A 13 6.63 10.19 16.14
C LEU A 13 5.71 11.00 17.03
N THR A 14 5.47 12.26 16.66
CA THR A 14 4.71 13.20 17.47
C THR A 14 3.45 13.62 16.72
N PRO A 15 2.26 13.47 17.34
CA PRO A 15 1.06 14.03 16.76
C PRO A 15 1.11 15.55 16.77
N GLY A 16 0.49 16.16 15.75
CA GLY A 16 0.30 17.60 15.67
C GLY A 16 -1.11 17.98 16.11
N THR A 17 -1.83 18.67 15.22
CA THR A 17 -3.18 19.13 15.51
C THR A 17 -4.17 18.58 14.50
N ILE A 18 -5.41 18.36 14.94
CA ILE A 18 -6.56 17.97 14.09
C ILE A 18 -6.95 19.04 13.05
N SER A 19 -6.30 20.22 13.05
CA SER A 19 -6.69 21.36 12.20
C SER A 19 -6.73 21.04 10.71
N HIS A 20 -5.86 20.16 10.22
CA HIS A 20 -5.85 19.73 8.82
C HIS A 20 -7.09 18.89 8.47
N ALA A 21 -7.45 17.93 9.32
CA ALA A 21 -8.68 17.16 9.17
C ALA A 21 -9.91 18.07 9.23
N GLN A 22 -9.95 19.00 10.20
CA GLN A 22 -11.08 19.92 10.36
C GLN A 22 -11.26 20.83 9.13
N ALA A 23 -10.18 21.38 8.58
CA ALA A 23 -10.26 22.23 7.39
C ALA A 23 -10.87 21.49 6.20
N VAL A 24 -10.47 20.23 5.96
CA VAL A 24 -11.04 19.41 4.88
C VAL A 24 -12.51 19.08 5.14
N VAL A 25 -12.89 18.82 6.39
CA VAL A 25 -14.29 18.57 6.77
C VAL A 25 -15.16 19.80 6.54
N ASP A 26 -14.65 20.99 6.86
CA ASP A 26 -15.36 22.25 6.63
C ASP A 26 -15.56 22.49 5.12
N GLU A 27 -14.55 22.20 4.29
CA GLU A 27 -14.65 22.25 2.82
C GLU A 27 -15.69 21.26 2.28
N ILE A 28 -15.71 20.02 2.79
CA ILE A 28 -16.70 19.00 2.39
C ILE A 28 -18.11 19.44 2.76
N ARG A 29 -18.32 19.92 3.99
CA ARG A 29 -19.61 20.41 4.48
C ARG A 29 -20.08 21.63 3.68
N ALA A 30 -19.18 22.56 3.36
CA ALA A 30 -19.46 23.71 2.50
C ALA A 30 -19.88 23.30 1.07
N ALA A 31 -19.33 22.19 0.57
CA ALA A 31 -19.73 21.59 -0.71
C ALA A 31 -21.03 20.74 -0.63
N GLY A 32 -21.66 20.65 0.55
CA GLY A 32 -22.90 19.90 0.77
C GLY A 32 -22.72 18.41 1.09
N GLY A 33 -21.49 17.97 1.39
CA GLY A 33 -21.20 16.61 1.82
C GLY A 33 -21.23 16.42 3.33
N GLU A 34 -21.13 15.16 3.77
CA GLU A 34 -21.10 14.79 5.19
C GLU A 34 -19.73 14.22 5.57
N ALA A 35 -19.07 14.85 6.54
CA ALA A 35 -17.81 14.36 7.08
C ALA A 35 -17.63 14.75 8.56
N GLU A 36 -16.79 13.99 9.26
CA GLU A 36 -16.31 14.27 10.62
C GLU A 36 -14.78 14.23 10.64
N ALA A 37 -14.18 15.09 11.46
CA ALA A 37 -12.72 15.18 11.59
C ALA A 37 -12.25 14.28 12.71
N ASP A 38 -11.18 13.53 12.46
CA ASP A 38 -10.57 12.63 13.44
C ASP A 38 -9.07 12.94 13.57
N GLY A 39 -8.61 13.14 14.80
CA GLY A 39 -7.23 13.52 15.11
C GLY A 39 -6.38 12.36 15.62
N GLU A 40 -6.90 11.13 15.53
CA GLU A 40 -6.32 10.00 16.23
C GLU A 40 -5.11 9.43 15.48
N MET A 41 -4.02 9.17 16.20
CA MET A 41 -2.79 8.71 15.60
C MET A 41 -2.90 7.26 15.13
N VAL A 42 -2.56 6.96 13.88
CA VAL A 42 -2.55 5.57 13.38
C VAL A 42 -1.38 4.76 13.93
N GLY A 43 -1.54 3.45 14.02
CA GLY A 43 -0.41 2.54 14.31
C GLY A 43 -0.55 1.65 15.53
N THR A 44 -1.66 1.71 16.25
CA THR A 44 -1.97 0.77 17.34
C THR A 44 -3.33 0.12 17.12
N GLY A 45 -3.56 -1.02 17.77
CA GLY A 45 -4.87 -1.65 17.77
C GLY A 45 -5.95 -0.78 18.42
N GLU A 46 -5.58 0.00 19.44
CA GLU A 46 -6.50 0.89 20.14
C GLU A 46 -6.87 2.10 19.29
N SER A 47 -5.90 2.74 18.64
CA SER A 47 -6.24 3.86 17.74
C SER A 47 -7.05 3.41 16.53
N ALA A 48 -6.78 2.22 15.96
CA ALA A 48 -7.64 1.65 14.92
C ALA A 48 -9.06 1.38 15.43
N ARG A 49 -9.22 0.96 16.70
CA ARG A 49 -10.54 0.78 17.32
C ARG A 49 -11.28 2.11 17.41
N LEU A 50 -10.63 3.15 17.94
CA LEU A 50 -11.20 4.49 18.10
C LEU A 50 -11.62 5.10 16.76
N ILE A 51 -10.76 5.06 15.74
CA ILE A 51 -11.06 5.60 14.40
C ILE A 51 -12.27 4.89 13.78
N VAL A 52 -12.35 3.56 13.88
CA VAL A 52 -13.46 2.79 13.30
C VAL A 52 -14.75 2.98 14.10
N GLU A 53 -14.68 3.06 15.43
CA GLU A 53 -15.85 3.36 16.25
C GLU A 53 -16.40 4.74 15.96
N HIS A 54 -15.54 5.75 15.77
CA HIS A 54 -15.98 7.07 15.33
C HIS A 54 -16.74 7.02 13.99
N ALA A 55 -16.25 6.24 13.02
CA ALA A 55 -16.97 6.03 11.75
C ALA A 55 -18.34 5.36 11.95
N LEU A 56 -18.42 4.37 12.86
CA LEU A 56 -19.66 3.67 13.18
C LEU A 56 -20.65 4.55 13.93
N ASP A 57 -20.19 5.36 14.88
CA ASP A 57 -21.03 6.27 15.65
C ASP A 57 -21.61 7.38 14.76
N ALA A 58 -20.81 7.88 13.81
CA ALA A 58 -21.24 8.93 12.89
C ALA A 58 -22.12 8.42 11.73
N PHE A 59 -21.79 7.26 11.16
CA PHE A 59 -22.39 6.80 9.87
C PHE A 59 -23.00 5.39 9.92
N GLY A 60 -22.84 4.65 11.01
CA GLY A 60 -23.43 3.32 11.21
C GLY A 60 -22.78 2.17 10.43
N ARG A 61 -21.79 2.44 9.56
CA ARG A 61 -21.12 1.44 8.72
C ARG A 61 -19.75 1.91 8.23
N VAL A 62 -18.93 0.97 7.74
CA VAL A 62 -17.67 1.27 7.05
C VAL A 62 -17.57 0.46 5.76
N ASP A 63 -17.59 1.15 4.63
CA ASP A 63 -17.58 0.54 3.30
C ASP A 63 -16.24 0.65 2.59
N ILE A 64 -15.51 1.73 2.87
CA ILE A 64 -14.29 2.12 2.18
C ILE A 64 -13.22 2.45 3.23
N LEU A 65 -12.03 1.88 3.08
CA LEU A 65 -10.84 2.21 3.86
C LEU A 65 -9.72 2.64 2.93
N ILE A 66 -9.26 3.89 3.07
CA ILE A 66 -8.10 4.42 2.34
C ILE A 66 -6.94 4.59 3.31
N ASN A 67 -5.95 3.70 3.23
CA ASN A 67 -4.75 3.77 4.04
C ASN A 67 -3.76 4.78 3.42
N ASN A 68 -3.99 6.07 3.69
CA ASN A 68 -3.19 7.18 3.16
C ASN A 68 -2.12 7.72 4.13
N ALA A 69 -2.40 7.67 5.44
CA ALA A 69 -1.50 8.21 6.47
C ALA A 69 -0.07 7.64 6.32
N GLY A 70 0.93 8.50 6.48
CA GLY A 70 2.32 8.12 6.29
C GLY A 70 3.28 9.26 6.54
N GLY A 71 4.53 8.89 6.76
CA GLY A 71 5.66 9.80 6.89
C GLY A 71 6.97 9.05 6.70
N SER A 72 8.08 9.76 6.67
CA SER A 72 9.38 9.21 6.29
C SER A 72 10.52 9.82 7.11
N LEU A 73 11.64 9.10 7.13
CA LEU A 73 12.92 9.59 7.58
C LEU A 73 13.89 9.51 6.40
N ILE A 74 14.81 10.47 6.32
CA ILE A 74 15.81 10.57 5.26
C ILE A 74 17.18 10.63 5.92
N GLY A 75 18.04 9.67 5.60
CA GLY A 75 19.35 9.51 6.25
C GLY A 75 19.99 8.18 5.90
N ASP A 76 21.27 8.04 6.19
CA ASP A 76 22.00 6.79 6.02
C ASP A 76 21.42 5.66 6.89
N PRO A 77 21.66 4.38 6.55
CA PRO A 77 21.09 3.25 7.29
C PRO A 77 21.40 3.23 8.79
N ASP A 78 22.48 3.87 9.23
CA ASP A 78 22.92 3.99 10.63
C ASP A 78 22.52 5.32 11.30
N ALA A 79 21.76 6.17 10.61
CA ALA A 79 21.42 7.52 11.08
C ALA A 79 20.22 7.59 12.03
N PHE A 80 19.44 6.51 12.15
CA PHE A 80 18.17 6.51 12.86
C PHE A 80 18.23 5.70 14.15
N THR A 81 17.53 6.18 15.17
CA THR A 81 17.29 5.43 16.41
C THR A 81 16.26 4.32 16.20
N ASP A 82 16.24 3.32 17.09
CA ASP A 82 15.24 2.25 17.05
C ASP A 82 13.81 2.81 17.13
N GLU A 83 13.57 3.82 17.98
CA GLU A 83 12.27 4.47 18.15
C GLU A 83 11.79 5.15 16.86
N GLU A 84 12.69 5.81 16.14
CA GLU A 84 12.43 6.44 14.85
C GLU A 84 12.07 5.41 13.77
N ILE A 85 12.82 4.31 13.69
CA ILE A 85 12.56 3.21 12.77
C ILE A 85 11.18 2.61 13.06
N GLU A 86 10.91 2.30 14.34
CA GLU A 86 9.63 1.77 14.78
C GLU A 86 8.48 2.73 14.50
N GLY A 87 8.65 4.03 14.71
CA GLY A 87 7.64 5.05 14.44
C GLY A 87 7.21 5.07 12.97
N VAL A 88 8.18 5.07 12.06
CA VAL A 88 7.90 5.03 10.62
C VAL A 88 7.19 3.74 10.22
N LEU A 89 7.63 2.58 10.71
CA LEU A 89 6.98 1.29 10.43
C LEU A 89 5.57 1.22 11.04
N ARG A 90 5.40 1.78 12.24
CA ARG A 90 4.14 1.85 12.97
C ARG A 90 3.08 2.60 12.16
N THR A 91 3.42 3.75 11.61
CA THR A 91 2.50 4.56 10.80
C THR A 91 2.30 3.96 9.40
N ASN A 92 3.38 3.59 8.71
CA ASN A 92 3.32 3.24 7.30
C ASN A 92 2.88 1.79 7.01
N PHE A 93 2.93 0.89 8.00
CA PHE A 93 2.54 -0.51 7.83
C PHE A 93 1.61 -1.02 8.94
N ILE A 94 1.99 -0.87 10.21
CA ILE A 94 1.18 -1.42 11.33
C ILE A 94 -0.19 -0.72 11.39
N GLY A 95 -0.26 0.59 11.20
CA GLY A 95 -1.51 1.35 11.15
C GLY A 95 -2.50 0.78 10.12
N PRO A 96 -2.13 0.71 8.83
CA PRO A 96 -2.93 0.05 7.81
C PRO A 96 -3.38 -1.37 8.17
N TYR A 97 -2.49 -2.18 8.76
CA TYR A 97 -2.84 -3.54 9.18
C TYR A 97 -3.87 -3.56 10.33
N MET A 98 -3.72 -2.69 11.33
CA MET A 98 -4.65 -2.59 12.46
C MET A 98 -6.03 -2.10 12.01
N LEU A 99 -6.08 -1.11 11.11
CA LEU A 99 -7.32 -0.63 10.50
C LEU A 99 -7.99 -1.72 9.67
N LEU A 100 -7.23 -2.42 8.81
CA LEU A 100 -7.72 -3.56 8.03
C LEU A 100 -8.36 -4.60 8.95
N ARG A 101 -7.66 -5.04 10.00
CA ARG A 101 -8.16 -6.03 10.97
C ARG A 101 -9.48 -5.58 11.63
N ARG A 102 -9.63 -4.27 11.89
CA ARG A 102 -10.81 -3.73 12.56
C ARG A 102 -12.01 -3.60 11.62
N VAL A 103 -11.82 -3.18 10.37
CA VAL A 103 -12.92 -3.06 9.39
C VAL A 103 -13.32 -4.39 8.78
N TRP A 104 -12.43 -5.38 8.76
CA TRP A 104 -12.65 -6.68 8.12
C TRP A 104 -13.93 -7.41 8.54
N PRO A 105 -14.22 -7.64 9.84
CA PRO A 105 -15.46 -8.32 10.23
C PRO A 105 -16.71 -7.53 9.85
N LEU A 106 -16.64 -6.19 9.83
CA LEU A 106 -17.75 -5.31 9.43
C LEU A 106 -18.04 -5.48 7.94
N MET A 107 -17.01 -5.30 7.10
CA MET A 107 -17.10 -5.47 5.65
C MET A 107 -17.55 -6.88 5.26
N ARG A 108 -17.05 -7.91 5.96
CA ARG A 108 -17.45 -9.31 5.74
C ARG A 108 -18.93 -9.52 6.07
N GLY A 109 -19.42 -8.97 7.18
CA GLY A 109 -20.83 -9.04 7.56
C GLY A 109 -21.74 -8.28 6.58
N GLN A 110 -21.25 -7.17 6.02
CA GLN A 110 -21.95 -6.36 5.02
C GLN A 110 -21.96 -7.01 3.63
N GLY A 111 -21.03 -7.92 3.33
CA GLY A 111 -20.82 -8.43 1.98
C GLY A 111 -20.31 -7.36 1.00
N PHE A 112 -19.63 -6.34 1.52
CA PHE A 112 -19.05 -5.25 0.74
C PHE A 112 -17.87 -4.62 1.49
N GLY A 113 -16.77 -4.43 0.77
CA GLY A 113 -15.65 -3.61 1.22
C GLY A 113 -14.75 -3.17 0.08
N ARG A 114 -14.20 -1.96 0.17
CA ARG A 114 -13.13 -1.47 -0.71
C ARG A 114 -11.98 -0.95 0.12
N ILE A 115 -10.78 -1.46 -0.12
CA ILE A 115 -9.59 -1.06 0.60
C ILE A 115 -8.53 -0.61 -0.42
N VAL A 116 -8.01 0.60 -0.24
CA VAL A 116 -6.92 1.14 -1.07
C VAL A 116 -5.71 1.44 -0.19
N ASN A 117 -4.61 0.74 -0.46
CA ASN A 117 -3.34 0.97 0.22
C ASN A 117 -2.49 1.99 -0.56
N VAL A 118 -2.21 3.14 0.05
CA VAL A 118 -1.33 4.15 -0.53
C VAL A 118 0.12 3.83 -0.18
N MET A 119 0.87 3.40 -1.18
CA MET A 119 2.26 2.97 -1.07
C MET A 119 3.20 4.04 -1.62
N SER A 120 4.36 3.64 -2.14
CA SER A 120 5.34 4.55 -2.74
C SER A 120 6.25 3.79 -3.70
N SER A 121 6.72 4.45 -4.74
CA SER A 121 7.80 3.92 -5.59
C SER A 121 9.14 3.82 -4.87
N ALA A 122 9.28 4.34 -3.64
CA ALA A 122 10.46 4.17 -2.80
C ALA A 122 10.81 2.68 -2.55
N VAL A 123 9.85 1.77 -2.73
CA VAL A 123 10.09 0.31 -2.67
C VAL A 123 11.07 -0.19 -3.72
N LEU A 124 11.27 0.57 -4.81
CA LEU A 124 12.23 0.25 -5.88
C LEU A 124 13.66 0.67 -5.50
N GLY A 125 13.83 1.37 -4.38
CA GLY A 125 15.10 1.91 -3.93
C GLY A 125 15.35 3.33 -4.44
N ALA A 126 15.60 4.26 -3.51
CA ALA A 126 16.02 5.63 -3.80
C ALA A 126 17.28 6.05 -3.03
N GLY A 127 17.81 5.17 -2.17
CA GLY A 127 18.77 5.54 -1.12
C GLY A 127 18.10 6.29 0.03
N HIS A 128 18.69 6.18 1.23
CA HIS A 128 18.33 6.95 2.44
C HIS A 128 16.88 6.85 2.97
N LEU A 129 16.04 5.97 2.42
CA LEU A 129 14.62 5.82 2.80
C LEU A 129 14.30 4.47 3.47
N GLY A 130 15.29 3.81 4.09
CA GLY A 130 15.21 2.41 4.55
C GLY A 130 13.89 2.04 5.27
N PRO A 131 13.57 2.64 6.43
CA PRO A 131 12.35 2.32 7.19
C PRO A 131 11.06 2.61 6.41
N TYR A 132 11.04 3.70 5.65
CA TYR A 132 9.87 4.10 4.85
C TYR A 132 9.63 3.14 3.67
N ALA A 133 10.69 2.80 2.93
CA ALA A 133 10.65 1.85 1.83
C ALA A 133 10.21 0.47 2.33
N ALA A 134 10.73 0.02 3.48
CA ALA A 134 10.33 -1.24 4.11
C ALA A 134 8.84 -1.24 4.50
N GLY A 135 8.36 -0.17 5.16
CA GLY A 135 6.95 -0.04 5.55
C GLY A 135 6.02 -0.05 4.33
N LYS A 136 6.33 0.73 3.29
CA LYS A 136 5.52 0.75 2.05
C LYS A 136 5.61 -0.55 1.26
N ALA A 137 6.74 -1.27 1.30
CA ALA A 137 6.87 -2.59 0.69
C ALA A 137 6.03 -3.65 1.42
N GLY A 138 5.90 -3.57 2.75
CA GLY A 138 5.03 -4.46 3.52
C GLY A 138 3.56 -4.40 3.08
N LEU A 139 3.10 -3.23 2.64
CA LEU A 139 1.76 -3.06 2.09
C LEU A 139 1.53 -3.78 0.75
N LEU A 140 2.58 -4.07 -0.04
CA LEU A 140 2.44 -4.88 -1.25
C LEU A 140 2.02 -6.30 -0.90
N GLY A 141 2.74 -6.93 0.04
CA GLY A 141 2.41 -8.26 0.54
C GLY A 141 1.00 -8.29 1.15
N LEU A 142 0.69 -7.33 2.03
CA LEU A 142 -0.64 -7.21 2.64
C LEU A 142 -1.76 -7.05 1.58
N THR A 143 -1.53 -6.25 0.53
CA THR A 143 -2.51 -6.04 -0.54
C THR A 143 -2.78 -7.33 -1.30
N HIS A 144 -1.73 -8.06 -1.70
CA HIS A 144 -1.88 -9.31 -2.43
C HIS A 144 -2.56 -10.39 -1.58
N ASP A 145 -2.16 -10.55 -0.33
CA ASP A 145 -2.70 -11.58 0.56
C ASP A 145 -4.16 -11.30 0.95
N ALA A 146 -4.46 -10.09 1.41
CA ALA A 146 -5.83 -9.70 1.74
C ALA A 146 -6.76 -9.73 0.53
N ALA A 147 -6.25 -9.58 -0.70
CA ALA A 147 -7.05 -9.75 -1.90
C ALA A 147 -7.58 -11.19 -2.06
N PHE A 148 -6.78 -12.22 -1.70
CA PHE A 148 -7.24 -13.60 -1.72
C PHE A 148 -8.34 -13.84 -0.69
N ASP A 149 -8.13 -13.38 0.55
CA ASP A 149 -9.08 -13.57 1.64
C ASP A 149 -10.36 -12.75 1.48
N GLY A 150 -10.27 -11.59 0.83
CA GLY A 150 -11.36 -10.64 0.71
C GLY A 150 -12.33 -10.94 -0.43
N ARG A 151 -11.82 -11.45 -1.57
CA ARG A 151 -12.60 -11.71 -2.78
C ARG A 151 -13.88 -12.54 -2.53
N PRO A 152 -13.86 -13.66 -1.78
CA PRO A 152 -15.07 -14.44 -1.51
C PRO A 152 -16.16 -13.68 -0.75
N HIS A 153 -15.81 -12.55 -0.11
CA HIS A 153 -16.70 -11.73 0.69
C HIS A 153 -17.03 -10.37 0.03
N ASN A 154 -16.67 -10.18 -1.24
CA ASN A 154 -16.78 -8.89 -1.95
C ASN A 154 -16.04 -7.75 -1.21
N ILE A 155 -14.91 -8.10 -0.60
CA ILE A 155 -13.93 -7.15 -0.06
C ILE A 155 -12.78 -7.07 -1.06
N LEU A 156 -12.68 -5.95 -1.76
CA LEU A 156 -11.64 -5.77 -2.78
C LEU A 156 -10.53 -4.87 -2.24
N VAL A 157 -9.30 -5.37 -2.25
CA VAL A 157 -8.10 -4.71 -1.72
C VAL A 157 -7.17 -4.43 -2.89
N ASN A 158 -6.87 -3.16 -3.15
CA ASN A 158 -5.95 -2.73 -4.21
C ASN A 158 -4.94 -1.72 -3.68
N GLY A 159 -3.92 -1.44 -4.46
CA GLY A 159 -2.81 -0.58 -4.06
C GLY A 159 -2.48 0.49 -5.08
N ILE A 160 -1.88 1.59 -4.64
CA ILE A 160 -1.37 2.63 -5.54
C ILE A 160 0.03 3.11 -5.14
N PHE A 161 0.83 3.48 -6.14
CA PHE A 161 2.07 4.24 -6.02
C PHE A 161 1.77 5.64 -6.55
N PRO A 162 1.41 6.59 -5.67
CA PRO A 162 1.04 7.92 -6.11
C PRO A 162 2.26 8.76 -6.44
N THR A 163 2.10 9.68 -7.38
CA THR A 163 2.95 10.85 -7.58
C THR A 163 2.05 12.07 -7.61
N GLY A 164 2.22 12.96 -6.64
CA GLY A 164 1.34 14.11 -6.43
C GLY A 164 2.09 15.28 -5.78
N ALA A 165 1.68 16.50 -6.11
CA ALA A 165 2.10 17.70 -5.41
C ALA A 165 1.58 17.62 -3.96
N SER A 166 2.46 17.84 -3.00
CA SER A 166 2.15 17.80 -1.57
C SER A 166 3.09 18.72 -0.81
N ARG A 167 2.83 18.90 0.49
CA ARG A 167 3.77 19.58 1.40
C ARG A 167 5.20 19.04 1.31
N LEU A 168 5.37 17.75 1.00
CA LEU A 168 6.69 17.14 0.84
C LEU A 168 7.41 17.64 -0.41
N THR A 169 6.71 17.85 -1.53
CA THR A 169 7.33 18.36 -2.77
C THR A 169 7.61 19.86 -2.69
N GLU A 170 6.92 20.58 -1.81
CA GLU A 170 7.13 22.02 -1.59
C GLU A 170 8.49 22.35 -0.94
N THR A 171 9.20 21.37 -0.38
CA THR A 171 10.56 21.55 0.15
C THR A 171 11.64 21.50 -0.94
N SER A 172 11.26 21.15 -2.17
CA SER A 172 12.15 21.12 -3.33
C SER A 172 12.46 22.52 -3.86
N HIS A 173 13.38 22.61 -4.82
CA HIS A 173 13.63 23.83 -5.58
C HIS A 173 12.32 24.38 -6.19
N GLU A 174 12.12 25.71 -6.13
CA GLU A 174 10.84 26.37 -6.50
C GLU A 174 10.33 26.00 -7.90
N ASP A 175 11.22 25.91 -8.89
CA ASP A 175 10.82 25.51 -10.25
C ASP A 175 10.29 24.06 -10.31
N LEU A 176 10.88 23.16 -9.52
CA LEU A 176 10.42 21.78 -9.42
C LEU A 176 9.08 21.72 -8.68
N ALA A 177 8.94 22.45 -7.57
CA ALA A 177 7.69 22.53 -6.82
C ALA A 177 6.55 23.07 -7.72
N ARG A 178 6.82 24.14 -8.49
CA ARG A 178 5.88 24.69 -9.47
C ARG A 178 5.50 23.67 -10.55
N TRP A 179 6.47 22.91 -11.05
CA TRP A 179 6.22 21.87 -12.03
C TRP A 179 5.32 20.76 -11.45
N TYR A 180 5.56 20.32 -10.21
CA TYR A 180 4.67 19.39 -9.51
C TYR A 180 3.26 19.95 -9.35
N ARG A 181 3.11 21.20 -8.85
CA ARG A 181 1.80 21.85 -8.73
C ARG A 181 1.02 21.91 -10.05
N THR A 182 1.74 22.10 -11.16
CA THR A 182 1.13 22.24 -12.49
C THR A 182 0.71 20.89 -13.08
N HIS A 183 1.54 19.86 -12.91
CA HIS A 183 1.35 18.60 -13.63
C HIS A 183 0.82 17.46 -12.76
N PHE A 184 1.12 17.43 -11.48
CA PHE A 184 0.82 16.34 -10.56
C PHE A 184 -0.19 16.77 -9.48
N GLN A 185 -1.27 17.45 -9.86
CA GLN A 185 -2.30 17.79 -8.88
C GLN A 185 -2.87 16.51 -8.21
N PRO A 186 -3.10 16.50 -6.88
CA PRO A 186 -3.63 15.34 -6.14
C PRO A 186 -4.92 14.75 -6.71
N GLU A 187 -5.75 15.55 -7.37
CA GLU A 187 -7.02 15.13 -7.98
C GLU A 187 -6.81 14.07 -9.08
N LYS A 188 -5.65 14.08 -9.74
CA LYS A 188 -5.27 13.06 -10.72
C LYS A 188 -5.02 11.69 -10.08
N VAL A 189 -4.67 11.68 -8.79
CA VAL A 189 -4.53 10.45 -7.99
C VAL A 189 -5.89 10.06 -7.39
N SER A 190 -6.64 11.02 -6.84
CA SER A 190 -7.93 10.74 -6.22
C SER A 190 -8.96 10.17 -7.20
N ALA A 191 -8.88 10.51 -8.49
CA ALA A 191 -9.70 9.90 -9.54
C ALA A 191 -9.57 8.37 -9.58
N LEU A 192 -8.35 7.83 -9.48
CA LEU A 192 -8.14 6.38 -9.44
C LEU A 192 -8.61 5.80 -8.10
N ILE A 193 -8.34 6.47 -6.98
CA ILE A 193 -8.82 6.03 -5.66
C ILE A 193 -10.34 5.90 -5.64
N ALA A 194 -11.05 6.88 -6.19
CA ALA A 194 -12.51 6.86 -6.30
C ALA A 194 -13.00 5.67 -7.15
N TYR A 195 -12.36 5.40 -8.29
CA TYR A 195 -12.69 4.23 -9.12
C TYR A 195 -12.44 2.90 -8.39
N LEU A 196 -11.28 2.75 -7.73
CA LEU A 196 -10.93 1.58 -6.92
C LEU A 196 -11.83 1.41 -5.68
N SER A 197 -12.57 2.47 -5.31
CA SER A 197 -13.52 2.45 -4.19
C SER A 197 -14.98 2.29 -4.64
N SER A 198 -15.22 2.14 -5.95
CA SER A 198 -16.56 2.05 -6.50
C SER A 198 -17.12 0.63 -6.49
N GLU A 199 -18.44 0.51 -6.57
CA GLU A 199 -19.14 -0.77 -6.73
C GLU A 199 -18.86 -1.44 -8.08
N GLN A 200 -18.44 -0.67 -9.10
CA GLN A 200 -18.19 -1.15 -10.46
C GLN A 200 -16.90 -1.95 -10.60
N LEU A 201 -16.06 -1.99 -9.56
CA LEU A 201 -14.78 -2.66 -9.60
C LEU A 201 -14.93 -4.18 -9.67
N ASP A 202 -14.30 -4.82 -10.65
CA ASP A 202 -14.36 -6.27 -10.91
C ASP A 202 -13.02 -6.99 -10.68
N PHE A 203 -11.96 -6.24 -10.31
CA PHE A 203 -10.64 -6.78 -9.99
C PHE A 203 -10.19 -6.45 -8.56
N CYS A 204 -9.17 -7.17 -8.08
CA CYS A 204 -8.67 -7.07 -6.72
C CYS A 204 -7.20 -7.56 -6.65
N GLY A 205 -6.42 -7.05 -5.72
CA GLY A 205 -5.00 -7.37 -5.56
C GLY A 205 -4.11 -6.72 -6.61
N GLU A 206 -4.59 -5.69 -7.32
CA GLU A 206 -3.78 -4.97 -8.29
C GLU A 206 -3.16 -3.71 -7.69
N VAL A 207 -1.96 -3.37 -8.17
CA VAL A 207 -1.21 -2.19 -7.74
C VAL A 207 -0.94 -1.29 -8.94
N PHE A 208 -1.14 0.02 -8.79
CA PHE A 208 -1.01 0.96 -9.90
C PHE A 208 -0.06 2.12 -9.59
N ASN A 209 0.84 2.45 -10.51
CA ASN A 209 1.43 3.78 -10.56
C ASN A 209 0.38 4.79 -11.02
N VAL A 210 0.26 5.91 -10.32
CA VAL A 210 -0.69 6.96 -10.67
C VAL A 210 -0.13 8.35 -10.37
N GLY A 211 -0.26 9.26 -11.32
CA GLY A 211 0.18 10.65 -11.17
C GLY A 211 0.31 11.33 -12.52
N GLY A 212 0.13 12.65 -12.58
CA GLY A 212 0.33 13.38 -13.83
C GLY A 212 -0.69 13.09 -14.95
N GLY A 213 -1.76 12.33 -14.66
CA GLY A 213 -2.69 11.79 -15.66
C GLY A 213 -2.30 10.42 -16.21
N ARG A 214 -1.19 9.84 -15.74
CA ARG A 214 -0.79 8.46 -16.03
C ARG A 214 -1.38 7.51 -14.99
N VAL A 215 -1.89 6.37 -15.46
CA VAL A 215 -2.24 5.19 -14.64
C VAL A 215 -1.58 3.97 -15.29
N ALA A 216 -0.84 3.16 -14.54
CA ALA A 216 -0.20 1.96 -15.05
C ALA A 216 -0.14 0.86 -13.99
N ARG A 217 -0.54 -0.37 -14.34
CA ARG A 217 -0.45 -1.53 -13.44
C ARG A 217 1.01 -1.95 -13.23
N LEU A 218 1.35 -2.27 -11.98
CA LEU A 218 2.60 -2.91 -11.58
C LEU A 218 2.41 -4.42 -11.48
N ALA A 219 3.42 -5.17 -11.90
CA ALA A 219 3.43 -6.63 -11.85
C ALA A 219 4.83 -7.16 -11.54
N ILE A 220 4.89 -8.35 -10.94
CA ILE A 220 6.11 -9.08 -10.62
C ILE A 220 6.40 -10.06 -11.75
N PHE A 221 7.67 -10.17 -12.13
CA PHE A 221 8.14 -11.04 -13.19
C PHE A 221 9.33 -11.87 -12.73
N ASP A 222 9.43 -13.09 -13.25
CA ASP A 222 10.55 -14.03 -13.08
C ASP A 222 10.97 -14.56 -14.47
N ASN A 223 12.14 -15.19 -14.61
CA ASN A 223 12.56 -15.90 -15.82
C ASN A 223 12.65 -17.41 -15.55
N ASP A 224 12.99 -18.19 -16.59
CA ASP A 224 13.12 -19.65 -16.46
C ASP A 224 14.42 -20.08 -15.76
N GLY A 225 15.42 -19.19 -15.69
CA GLY A 225 16.66 -19.40 -14.97
C GLY A 225 17.38 -20.71 -15.31
N LEU A 226 17.95 -21.33 -14.27
CA LEU A 226 18.64 -22.62 -14.35
C LEU A 226 17.90 -23.66 -13.51
N PHE A 227 17.60 -24.80 -14.11
CA PHE A 227 17.26 -26.02 -13.37
C PHE A 227 18.43 -27.00 -13.42
N ASP A 228 19.00 -27.29 -12.24
CA ASP A 228 20.10 -28.25 -12.05
C ASP A 228 19.80 -29.10 -10.80
N PRO A 229 19.45 -30.40 -10.93
CA PRO A 229 19.22 -31.28 -9.78
C PRO A 229 20.44 -31.45 -8.86
N ALA A 230 21.64 -31.12 -9.35
CA ALA A 230 22.90 -31.21 -8.61
C ALA A 230 23.53 -29.82 -8.40
N ILE A 231 22.70 -28.77 -8.31
CA ILE A 231 23.13 -27.37 -8.23
C ILE A 231 24.27 -27.14 -7.22
N THR A 232 25.33 -26.48 -7.68
CA THR A 232 26.45 -26.05 -6.84
C THR A 232 26.72 -24.56 -7.04
N PRO A 233 27.45 -23.89 -6.13
CA PRO A 233 27.86 -22.50 -6.33
C PRO A 233 28.59 -22.28 -7.67
N GLU A 234 29.42 -23.24 -8.09
CA GLU A 234 30.15 -23.20 -9.36
C GLU A 234 29.21 -23.33 -10.56
N SER A 235 28.19 -24.21 -10.52
CA SER A 235 27.23 -24.31 -11.62
C SER A 235 26.37 -23.05 -11.73
N ILE A 236 26.01 -22.42 -10.61
CA ILE A 236 25.34 -21.10 -10.60
C ILE A 236 26.24 -20.03 -11.22
N ALA A 237 27.50 -19.93 -10.80
CA ALA A 237 28.44 -18.93 -11.30
C ALA A 237 28.69 -19.08 -12.81
N ALA A 238 28.81 -20.31 -13.30
CA ALA A 238 28.97 -20.61 -14.72
C ALA A 238 27.74 -20.26 -15.57
N ASN A 239 26.55 -20.19 -14.96
CA ASN A 239 25.27 -19.92 -15.64
C ASN A 239 24.64 -18.58 -15.20
N ILE A 240 25.39 -17.69 -14.56
CA ILE A 240 24.83 -16.48 -13.92
C ILE A 240 24.16 -15.54 -14.94
N ASP A 241 24.66 -15.49 -16.17
CA ASP A 241 24.07 -14.66 -17.23
C ASP A 241 22.71 -15.21 -17.68
N LEU A 242 22.56 -16.53 -17.77
CA LEU A 242 21.27 -17.19 -18.03
C LEU A 242 20.27 -16.90 -16.90
N ILE A 243 20.72 -17.04 -15.64
CA ILE A 243 19.87 -16.82 -14.46
C ILE A 243 19.38 -15.36 -14.39
N ARG A 244 20.19 -14.40 -14.86
CA ARG A 244 19.84 -12.97 -14.81
C ARG A 244 19.14 -12.45 -16.06
N ASP A 245 18.99 -13.26 -17.11
CA ASP A 245 18.41 -12.82 -18.38
C ASP A 245 16.89 -12.61 -18.28
N LEU A 246 16.46 -11.36 -18.27
CA LEU A 246 15.04 -10.96 -18.30
C LEU A 246 14.55 -10.60 -19.72
N SER A 247 15.19 -11.10 -20.79
CA SER A 247 14.75 -10.89 -22.17
C SER A 247 13.40 -11.56 -22.49
N LYS A 248 13.03 -12.59 -21.74
CA LYS A 248 11.75 -13.32 -21.85
C LYS A 248 11.14 -13.60 -20.47
N PRO A 249 10.71 -12.56 -19.75
CA PRO A 249 10.19 -12.72 -18.41
C PRO A 249 8.75 -13.26 -18.45
N THR A 250 8.37 -14.01 -17.42
CA THR A 250 7.01 -14.49 -17.16
C THR A 250 6.45 -13.75 -15.96
N MET A 251 5.22 -13.24 -16.07
CA MET A 251 4.53 -12.59 -14.95
C MET A 251 4.18 -13.63 -13.88
N ILE A 252 4.45 -13.32 -12.61
CA ILE A 252 4.13 -14.16 -11.45
C ILE A 252 3.03 -13.47 -10.64
N PRO A 253 1.75 -13.78 -10.89
CA PRO A 253 0.64 -13.09 -10.24
C PRO A 253 0.37 -13.58 -8.81
N THR A 254 0.83 -14.78 -8.44
CA THR A 254 0.46 -15.44 -7.18
C THR A 254 1.58 -16.34 -6.69
N LEU A 255 1.58 -16.66 -5.39
CA LEU A 255 2.46 -17.69 -4.82
C LEU A 255 2.31 -19.02 -5.57
N TRP A 256 1.08 -19.41 -5.92
CA TRP A 256 0.80 -20.65 -6.64
C TRP A 256 1.40 -20.70 -8.03
N ALA A 257 1.33 -19.59 -8.77
CA ALA A 257 1.97 -19.48 -10.08
C ALA A 257 3.50 -19.65 -9.95
N GLN A 258 4.11 -19.19 -8.86
CA GLN A 258 5.52 -19.45 -8.60
C GLN A 258 5.78 -20.92 -8.27
N THR A 259 4.95 -21.52 -7.41
CA THR A 259 5.09 -22.94 -7.02
C THR A 259 4.97 -23.88 -8.22
N GLU A 260 4.02 -23.62 -9.13
CA GLU A 260 3.83 -24.41 -10.35
C GLU A 260 5.09 -24.47 -11.24
N ARG A 261 5.92 -23.43 -11.23
CA ARG A 261 7.18 -23.40 -12.00
C ARG A 261 8.15 -24.48 -11.53
N TYR A 262 8.20 -24.77 -10.22
CA TYR A 262 9.02 -25.87 -9.71
C TYR A 262 8.49 -27.24 -10.16
N PHE A 263 7.17 -27.41 -10.25
CA PHE A 263 6.54 -28.69 -10.62
C PHE A 263 6.74 -29.09 -12.08
N VAL A 264 7.08 -28.14 -12.95
CA VAL A 264 7.50 -28.45 -14.33
C VAL A 264 8.74 -29.34 -14.34
N HIS A 265 9.66 -29.10 -13.40
CA HIS A 265 10.92 -29.84 -13.31
C HIS A 265 10.90 -30.96 -12.27
N ILE A 266 10.11 -30.79 -11.20
CA ILE A 266 9.97 -31.73 -10.09
C ILE A 266 8.49 -32.05 -9.91
N PRO A 267 7.90 -32.93 -10.75
CA PRO A 267 6.46 -33.19 -10.71
C PRO A 267 6.01 -33.72 -9.36
N TRP A 268 4.99 -33.08 -8.78
CA TRP A 268 4.38 -33.52 -7.53
C TRP A 268 3.52 -34.78 -7.73
N THR A 269 3.78 -35.82 -6.93
CA THR A 269 3.07 -37.11 -7.02
C THR A 269 2.06 -37.37 -5.89
N GLY A 270 1.97 -36.48 -4.89
CA GLY A 270 1.16 -36.69 -3.68
C GLY A 270 -0.33 -36.27 -3.78
N GLY A 271 -0.84 -35.99 -4.98
CA GLY A 271 -2.23 -35.58 -5.21
C GLY A 271 -2.58 -34.17 -4.69
N LYS A 272 -3.81 -33.71 -4.92
CA LYS A 272 -4.24 -32.33 -4.57
C LYS A 272 -4.32 -32.06 -3.05
N ALA A 273 -4.38 -33.09 -2.22
CA ALA A 273 -4.58 -32.96 -0.78
C ALA A 273 -3.31 -32.62 0.02
N GLY A 274 -2.12 -32.70 -0.58
CA GLY A 274 -0.84 -32.37 0.07
C GLY A 274 -0.27 -30.99 -0.27
N LEU A 275 -1.04 -30.17 -0.99
CA LEU A 275 -0.69 -28.80 -1.38
C LEU A 275 -1.30 -27.74 -0.44
N PHE A 276 -1.98 -28.18 0.62
CA PHE A 276 -2.69 -27.37 1.60
C PHE A 276 -2.37 -27.84 3.03
#